data_AF-A0A2P6FHG6-F1
#
_entry.id   AF-A0A2P6FHG6-F1
#
_cell.length_a   1.000
_cell.length_b   1.000
_cell.length_c   1.000
_cell.angle_alpha   90.00
_cell.angle_beta   90.00
_cell.angle_gamma   90.00
#
_symmetry.space_group_name_H-M   'P 1'
#
loop_
_entity.id
_entity.type
_entity.pdbx_description
1 polymer ?
#
loop_
_entity_poly.entity_id
_entity_poly.type
_entity_poly.pdbx_seq_one_letter_code
_entity_poly.pdbx_strand_id
1 'polypeptide(L)'
;MQFKVISPDVESTGSTGSSPQSQIEQMLNDNPVFLFMKGTPESPQCGFSGKVTNILNAWKVPFKSFNVLADESIRQGIKDYANWQTIPQLYINKEFVGGSDVVEEISNNGELGELLNEAFPEMKITPPPPPAEAQEVNALEASVIMKENPNISLLDVRSPQERETACLENSVLLDQELVEEMLDKWDKDTAMMFICHTGQRSRQAAQYFAAQGFQKVYNISDGIHGWSSSVDSSIPTY
;
A
#
# COMPACT_ATOMS: atom_id res chain seq x y z
N MET A 1 2.44 -22.06 -4.83
CA MET A 1 2.94 -22.27 -6.21
C MET A 1 3.85 -21.10 -6.54
N GLN A 2 5.14 -21.34 -6.74
CA GLN A 2 6.12 -20.30 -7.09
C GLN A 2 5.96 -19.97 -8.58
N PHE A 3 5.53 -18.76 -8.90
CA PHE A 3 5.49 -18.28 -10.27
C PHE A 3 6.90 -17.86 -10.66
N LYS A 4 7.48 -18.65 -11.56
CA LYS A 4 8.82 -18.46 -12.12
C LYS A 4 8.74 -17.31 -13.13
N VAL A 5 9.47 -16.23 -12.88
CA VAL A 5 9.77 -15.21 -13.89
C VAL A 5 10.57 -15.90 -14.98
N ILE A 6 9.96 -16.12 -16.15
CA ILE A 6 10.64 -16.64 -17.33
C ILE A 6 10.93 -15.44 -18.22
N SER A 7 12.19 -15.00 -18.21
CA SER A 7 12.78 -14.20 -19.27
C SER A 7 13.24 -15.14 -20.37
N PRO A 8 12.71 -15.08 -21.60
CA PRO A 8 13.39 -15.69 -22.73
C PRO A 8 14.40 -14.68 -23.28
N ASP A 9 15.68 -14.96 -23.08
CA ASP A 9 16.74 -14.48 -23.96
C ASP A 9 16.45 -15.04 -25.37
N VAL A 10 16.13 -14.16 -26.32
CA VAL A 10 16.03 -14.52 -27.74
C VAL A 10 17.16 -13.79 -28.48
N GLU A 11 18.27 -14.51 -28.66
CA GLU A 11 19.13 -14.26 -29.82
C GLU A 11 18.45 -14.86 -31.06
N SER A 12 18.06 -14.01 -32.00
CA SER A 12 17.78 -14.42 -33.39
C SER A 12 17.95 -13.24 -34.35
N THR A 13 19.13 -13.21 -34.95
CA THR A 13 19.44 -12.85 -36.34
C THR A 13 18.31 -12.22 -37.19
N GLY A 14 18.53 -10.96 -37.57
CA GLY A 14 18.23 -10.40 -38.90
C GLY A 14 16.77 -10.33 -39.38
N SER A 15 16.12 -9.18 -39.15
CA SER A 15 15.11 -8.65 -40.07
C SER A 15 15.16 -7.12 -40.08
N THR A 16 15.43 -6.58 -41.25
CA THR A 16 15.41 -5.15 -41.63
C THR A 16 14.03 -4.50 -41.44
N GLY A 17 13.98 -3.35 -40.73
CA GLY A 17 13.09 -2.23 -41.07
C GLY A 17 11.64 -2.22 -40.57
N SER A 18 11.37 -2.38 -39.28
CA SER A 18 10.07 -1.97 -38.70
C SER A 18 10.19 -0.57 -38.09
N SER A 19 9.26 0.35 -38.36
CA SER A 19 9.24 1.67 -37.72
C SER A 19 9.00 1.55 -36.21
N PRO A 20 9.41 2.55 -35.40
CA PRO A 20 9.12 2.58 -33.96
C PRO A 20 7.63 2.44 -33.66
N GLN A 21 6.78 3.04 -34.51
CA GLN A 21 5.32 2.94 -34.43
C GLN A 21 4.84 1.49 -34.55
N SER A 22 5.32 0.75 -35.55
CA SER A 22 4.94 -0.66 -35.73
C SER A 22 5.40 -1.53 -34.56
N GLN A 23 6.56 -1.26 -33.97
CA GLN A 23 7.03 -1.97 -32.78
C GLN A 23 6.16 -1.68 -31.55
N ILE A 24 5.82 -0.40 -31.33
CA ILE A 24 4.91 0.02 -30.24
C ILE A 24 3.54 -0.67 -30.40
N GLU A 25 2.96 -0.63 -31.60
CA GLU A 25 1.68 -1.28 -31.88
C GLU A 25 1.75 -2.79 -31.60
N GLN A 26 2.83 -3.46 -31.99
CA GLN A 26 3.01 -4.87 -31.70
C GLN A 26 3.08 -5.14 -30.19
N MET A 27 3.86 -4.37 -29.45
CA MET A 27 3.96 -4.50 -27.98
C MET A 27 2.60 -4.35 -27.29
N LEU A 28 1.78 -3.38 -27.75
CA LEU A 28 0.43 -3.15 -27.24
C LEU A 28 -0.56 -4.23 -27.69
N ASN A 29 -0.40 -4.78 -28.89
CA ASN A 29 -1.26 -5.85 -29.40
C ASN A 29 -1.14 -7.15 -28.61
N ASP A 30 0.09 -7.48 -28.21
CA ASP A 30 0.39 -8.76 -27.57
C ASP A 30 0.07 -8.76 -26.06
N ASN A 31 -0.21 -7.59 -25.47
CA ASN A 31 -0.28 -7.44 -24.03
C ASN A 31 -1.42 -6.51 -23.60
N PRO A 32 -2.39 -7.00 -22.79
CA PRO A 32 -3.53 -6.20 -22.37
C PRO A 32 -3.15 -5.05 -21.42
N VAL A 33 -2.08 -5.19 -20.64
CA VAL A 33 -1.52 -4.11 -19.80
C VAL A 33 -0.04 -3.96 -20.10
N PHE A 34 0.35 -2.77 -20.57
CA PHE A 34 1.71 -2.49 -21.01
C PHE A 34 2.23 -1.15 -20.48
N LEU A 35 3.45 -1.15 -19.94
CA LEU A 35 4.08 0.00 -19.31
C LEU A 35 5.38 0.39 -20.03
N PHE A 36 5.39 1.56 -20.67
CA PHE A 36 6.64 2.17 -21.12
C PHE A 36 7.27 2.95 -19.97
N MET A 37 8.48 2.58 -19.55
CA MET A 37 9.11 3.11 -18.34
C MET A 37 10.62 3.31 -18.48
N LYS A 38 11.21 4.05 -17.53
CA LYS A 38 12.66 4.21 -17.38
C LYS A 38 13.18 3.15 -16.40
N GLY A 39 13.97 2.20 -16.90
CA GLY A 39 14.40 1.01 -16.16
C GLY A 39 13.44 -0.17 -16.36
N THR A 40 13.46 -1.13 -15.43
CA THR A 40 12.56 -2.30 -15.43
C THR A 40 11.68 -2.29 -14.17
N PRO A 41 10.61 -3.10 -14.10
CA PRO A 41 9.78 -3.22 -12.90
C PRO A 41 10.58 -3.60 -11.64
N GLU A 42 11.60 -4.44 -11.80
CA GLU A 42 12.48 -4.89 -10.71
C GLU A 42 13.59 -3.87 -10.38
N SER A 43 13.90 -2.98 -11.31
CA SER A 43 14.98 -1.99 -11.19
C SER A 43 14.60 -0.68 -11.91
N PRO A 44 13.62 0.07 -11.38
CA PRO A 44 13.21 1.34 -11.97
C PRO A 44 14.32 2.38 -11.83
N GLN A 45 14.58 3.13 -12.90
CA GLN A 45 15.61 4.17 -12.97
C GLN A 45 15.02 5.59 -12.86
N CYS A 46 13.75 5.70 -12.47
CA CYS A 46 13.04 6.95 -12.27
C CYS A 46 11.92 6.76 -11.23
N GLY A 47 11.79 7.67 -10.27
CA GLY A 47 10.76 7.60 -9.22
C GLY A 47 9.34 7.50 -9.76
N PHE A 48 9.02 8.24 -10.83
CA PHE A 48 7.71 8.16 -11.49
C PHE A 48 7.44 6.79 -12.10
N SER A 49 8.45 6.18 -12.73
CA SER A 49 8.35 4.81 -13.26
C SER A 49 8.19 3.78 -12.13
N GLY A 50 8.91 3.96 -11.02
CA GLY A 50 8.74 3.14 -9.82
C GLY A 50 7.34 3.26 -9.21
N LYS A 51 6.77 4.47 -9.20
CA LYS A 51 5.41 4.73 -8.69
C LYS A 51 4.34 3.93 -9.45
N VAL A 52 4.33 4.00 -10.78
CA VAL A 52 3.38 3.22 -11.60
C VAL A 52 3.58 1.72 -11.42
N THR A 53 4.83 1.26 -11.34
CA THR A 53 5.16 -0.15 -11.09
C THR A 53 4.61 -0.62 -9.75
N ASN A 54 4.79 0.18 -8.68
CA ASN A 54 4.28 -0.14 -7.34
C ASN A 54 2.75 -0.22 -7.32
N ILE A 55 2.07 0.68 -8.03
CA ILE A 55 0.60 0.64 -8.16
C ILE A 55 0.18 -0.68 -8.82
N LEU A 56 0.69 -1.01 -10.01
CA LEU A 56 0.30 -2.25 -10.71
C LEU A 56 0.60 -3.50 -9.86
N ASN A 57 1.73 -3.52 -9.14
CA ASN A 57 2.06 -4.61 -8.22
C ASN A 57 1.08 -4.70 -7.04
N ALA A 58 0.65 -3.57 -6.47
CA ALA A 58 -0.34 -3.53 -5.38
C ALA A 58 -1.70 -4.08 -5.83
N TRP A 59 -2.10 -3.78 -7.06
CA TRP A 59 -3.28 -4.34 -7.73
C TRP A 59 -3.10 -5.82 -8.13
N LYS A 60 -1.90 -6.38 -8.00
CA LYS A 60 -1.54 -7.77 -8.35
C LYS A 60 -1.91 -8.13 -9.79
N VAL A 61 -1.83 -7.15 -10.70
CA VAL A 61 -2.15 -7.35 -12.11
C VAL A 61 -0.91 -7.78 -12.90
N PRO A 62 -1.02 -8.76 -13.81
CA PRO A 62 0.06 -9.06 -14.74
C PRO A 62 0.20 -7.94 -15.78
N PHE A 63 1.41 -7.45 -16.00
CA PHE A 63 1.70 -6.47 -17.04
C PHE A 63 3.06 -6.77 -17.69
N LYS A 64 3.25 -6.24 -18.91
CA LYS A 64 4.57 -6.17 -19.55
C LYS A 64 5.09 -4.75 -19.54
N SER A 65 6.40 -4.59 -19.70
CA SER A 65 7.03 -3.29 -19.73
C SER A 65 8.13 -3.21 -20.77
N PHE A 66 8.39 -2.00 -21.26
CA PHE A 66 9.55 -1.71 -22.10
C PHE A 66 10.42 -0.61 -21.46
N ASN A 67 11.72 -0.87 -21.34
CA ASN A 67 12.69 0.12 -20.87
C ASN A 67 13.06 1.08 -22.01
N VAL A 68 12.45 2.27 -22.03
CA VAL A 68 12.69 3.26 -23.08
C VAL A 68 14.12 3.82 -23.09
N LEU A 69 14.91 3.60 -22.05
CA LEU A 69 16.32 4.02 -22.02
C LEU A 69 17.21 3.11 -22.88
N ALA A 70 16.74 1.92 -23.25
CA ALA A 70 17.47 1.00 -24.12
C ALA A 70 17.31 1.34 -25.61
N ASP A 71 16.27 2.11 -25.97
CA ASP A 71 15.96 2.48 -27.35
C ASP A 71 15.39 3.91 -27.43
N GLU A 72 16.22 4.86 -27.86
CA GLU A 72 15.83 6.26 -28.02
C GLU A 72 14.78 6.47 -29.11
N SER A 73 14.71 5.58 -30.10
CA SER A 73 13.71 5.63 -31.17
C SER A 73 12.32 5.29 -30.64
N ILE A 74 12.21 4.24 -29.84
CA ILE A 74 10.96 3.90 -29.13
C ILE A 74 10.62 4.95 -28.08
N ARG A 75 11.62 5.48 -27.37
CA ARG A 75 11.42 6.56 -26.38
C ARG A 75 10.79 7.81 -26.98
N GLN A 76 11.21 8.20 -28.17
CA GLN A 76 10.60 9.32 -28.86
C GLN A 76 9.27 8.90 -29.50
N GLY A 77 9.24 7.74 -30.16
CA GLY A 77 8.06 7.22 -30.83
C GLY A 77 6.84 7.09 -29.91
N ILE A 78 7.01 6.66 -28.66
CA ILE A 78 5.89 6.52 -27.72
C ILE A 78 5.33 7.86 -27.24
N LYS A 79 6.17 8.90 -27.17
CA LYS A 79 5.69 10.26 -26.87
C LYS A 79 4.83 10.81 -28.00
N ASP A 80 5.28 10.57 -29.22
CA ASP A 80 4.57 11.02 -30.42
C ASP A 80 3.26 10.22 -30.60
N TYR A 81 3.29 8.91 -30.30
CA TYR A 81 2.13 8.00 -30.38
C TYR A 81 0.96 8.45 -29.49
N ALA A 82 1.21 8.73 -28.20
CA ALA A 82 0.17 9.22 -27.28
C ALA A 82 -0.04 10.74 -27.34
N ASN A 83 0.73 11.47 -28.16
CA ASN A 83 0.83 12.92 -28.08
C ASN A 83 1.11 13.39 -26.63
N TRP A 84 2.01 12.68 -25.93
CA TRP A 84 2.29 12.83 -24.51
C TRP A 84 3.79 12.85 -24.21
N GLN A 85 4.31 13.96 -23.68
CA GLN A 85 5.76 14.22 -23.65
C GLN A 85 6.52 13.50 -22.52
N THR A 86 5.84 12.90 -21.56
CA THR A 86 6.46 12.33 -20.35
C THR A 86 6.41 10.79 -20.32
N ILE A 87 7.29 10.22 -19.48
CA ILE A 87 7.42 8.79 -19.20
C ILE A 87 7.45 8.66 -17.67
N PRO A 88 6.77 7.69 -17.05
CA PRO A 88 6.13 6.51 -17.65
C PRO A 88 4.83 6.78 -18.42
N GLN A 89 4.43 5.83 -19.27
CA GLN A 89 3.10 5.78 -19.90
C GLN A 89 2.50 4.38 -19.75
N LEU A 90 1.29 4.31 -19.20
CA LEU A 90 0.52 3.07 -19.05
C LEU A 90 -0.51 2.95 -20.18
N TYR A 91 -0.61 1.76 -20.76
CA TYR A 91 -1.63 1.38 -21.72
C TYR A 91 -2.40 0.17 -21.22
N ILE A 92 -3.73 0.20 -21.39
CA ILE A 92 -4.63 -0.91 -21.12
C ILE A 92 -5.48 -1.14 -22.37
N ASN A 93 -5.54 -2.38 -22.87
CA ASN A 93 -6.25 -2.72 -24.11
C ASN A 93 -5.89 -1.82 -25.30
N LYS A 94 -4.60 -1.44 -25.41
CA LYS A 94 -4.03 -0.54 -26.43
C LYS A 94 -4.44 0.94 -26.29
N GLU A 95 -5.27 1.27 -25.32
CA GLU A 95 -5.65 2.65 -25.04
C GLU A 95 -4.66 3.29 -24.06
N PHE A 96 -4.29 4.54 -24.34
CA PHE A 96 -3.44 5.32 -23.46
C PHE A 96 -4.22 5.72 -22.21
N VAL A 97 -3.77 5.25 -21.04
CA VAL A 97 -4.40 5.54 -19.75
C VAL A 97 -3.84 6.81 -19.13
N GLY A 98 -2.51 6.95 -19.13
CA GLY A 98 -1.89 8.13 -18.55
C GLY A 98 -0.43 7.96 -18.14
N GLY A 99 0.11 9.05 -17.60
CA GLY A 99 1.39 9.08 -16.90
C GLY A 99 1.26 8.76 -15.40
N SER A 100 2.33 9.00 -14.65
CA SER A 100 2.40 8.58 -13.25
C SER A 100 1.32 9.14 -12.32
N ASP A 101 0.96 10.42 -12.47
CA ASP A 101 0.00 11.08 -11.57
C ASP A 101 -1.43 10.69 -11.90
N VAL A 102 -1.76 10.59 -13.20
CA VAL A 102 -3.06 10.09 -13.65
C VAL A 102 -3.29 8.67 -13.16
N VAL A 103 -2.30 7.78 -13.31
CA VAL A 103 -2.40 6.39 -12.86
C VAL A 103 -2.61 6.29 -11.34
N GLU A 104 -2.00 7.16 -10.55
CA GLU A 104 -2.25 7.22 -9.11
C GLU A 104 -3.68 7.69 -8.80
N GLU A 105 -4.14 8.73 -9.47
CA GLU A 105 -5.50 9.27 -9.28
C GLU A 105 -6.57 8.22 -9.58
N ILE A 106 -6.49 7.56 -10.74
CA ILE A 106 -7.46 6.53 -11.13
C ILE A 106 -7.33 5.25 -10.30
N SER A 107 -6.16 5.00 -9.71
CA SER A 107 -5.99 3.92 -8.73
C SER A 107 -6.74 4.23 -7.45
N ASN A 108 -6.64 5.48 -6.97
CA ASN A 108 -7.23 5.89 -5.69
C ASN A 108 -8.76 6.01 -5.76
N ASN A 109 -9.32 6.39 -6.90
CA ASN A 109 -10.76 6.53 -7.08
C ASN A 109 -11.45 5.21 -7.50
N GLY A 110 -10.68 4.16 -7.80
CA GLY A 110 -11.19 2.83 -8.18
C GLY A 110 -11.36 2.59 -9.69
N GLU A 111 -11.26 3.62 -10.53
CA GLU A 111 -11.43 3.55 -11.99
C GLU A 111 -10.39 2.63 -12.66
N LEU A 112 -9.15 2.60 -12.15
CA LEU A 112 -8.14 1.64 -12.60
C LEU A 112 -8.63 0.20 -12.47
N GLY A 113 -9.35 -0.11 -11.40
CA GLY A 113 -9.90 -1.44 -11.18
C GLY A 113 -10.92 -1.83 -12.26
N GLU A 114 -11.74 -0.89 -12.72
CA GLU A 114 -12.70 -1.12 -13.79
C GLU A 114 -11.99 -1.47 -15.09
N LEU A 115 -11.00 -0.66 -15.49
CA LEU A 115 -10.18 -0.89 -16.68
C LEU A 115 -9.43 -2.24 -16.63
N LEU A 116 -8.89 -2.58 -15.47
CA LEU A 116 -8.17 -3.83 -15.28
C LEU A 116 -9.09 -5.06 -15.34
N ASN A 117 -10.28 -4.99 -14.76
CA ASN A 117 -11.26 -6.08 -14.84
C ASN A 117 -11.77 -6.27 -16.28
N GLU A 118 -11.89 -5.20 -17.06
CA GLU A 118 -12.21 -5.30 -18.50
C GLU A 118 -11.07 -5.96 -19.29
N ALA A 119 -9.82 -5.61 -18.97
CA ALA A 119 -8.63 -6.20 -19.60
C ALA A 119 -8.41 -7.69 -19.23
N PHE A 120 -8.90 -8.13 -18.06
CA PHE A 120 -8.82 -9.51 -17.61
C PHE A 120 -10.16 -10.05 -17.07
N PRO A 121 -11.14 -10.34 -17.93
CA PRO A 121 -12.48 -10.75 -17.50
C PRO A 121 -12.52 -12.03 -16.64
N GLU A 122 -11.53 -12.90 -16.82
CA GLU A 122 -11.39 -14.18 -16.11
C GLU A 122 -10.63 -14.03 -14.76
N MET A 123 -10.08 -12.84 -14.46
CA MET A 123 -9.37 -12.56 -13.21
C MET A 123 -10.23 -11.67 -12.31
N LYS A 124 -10.41 -12.08 -11.05
CA LYS A 124 -11.02 -11.21 -10.05
C LYS A 124 -9.98 -10.20 -9.55
N ILE A 125 -9.93 -9.03 -10.16
CA ILE A 125 -9.04 -7.94 -9.76
C ILE A 125 -9.78 -7.05 -8.77
N THR A 126 -9.28 -7.00 -7.54
CA THR A 126 -9.82 -6.15 -6.48
C THR A 126 -8.87 -5.00 -6.18
N PRO A 127 -9.38 -3.83 -5.78
CA PRO A 127 -8.53 -2.73 -5.34
C PRO A 127 -7.56 -3.20 -4.25
N PRO A 128 -6.32 -2.68 -4.24
CA PRO A 128 -5.42 -2.91 -3.14
C PRO A 128 -6.11 -2.45 -1.85
N PRO A 129 -5.92 -3.16 -0.72
CA PRO A 129 -6.40 -2.64 0.55
C PRO A 129 -5.80 -1.24 0.74
N PRO A 130 -6.60 -0.25 1.18
CA PRO A 130 -6.05 1.06 1.50
C PRO A 130 -4.88 0.89 2.48
N PRO A 131 -3.90 1.81 2.47
CA PRO A 131 -2.87 1.81 3.51
C PRO A 131 -3.57 1.68 4.84
N ALA A 132 -3.30 0.60 5.56
CA ALA A 132 -3.95 0.37 6.83
C ALA A 132 -3.51 1.52 7.75
N GLU A 133 -4.46 2.40 8.05
CA GLU A 133 -4.27 3.53 8.94
C GLU A 133 -4.92 3.18 10.28
N ALA A 134 -4.21 3.51 11.36
CA ALA A 134 -4.78 3.42 12.69
C ALA A 134 -5.93 4.42 12.82
N GLN A 135 -7.05 3.95 13.38
CA GLN A 135 -8.21 4.78 13.67
C GLN A 135 -7.91 5.62 14.91
N GLU A 136 -7.91 6.94 14.76
CA GLU A 136 -7.73 7.87 15.87
C GLU A 136 -9.04 8.03 16.64
N VAL A 137 -9.01 7.72 17.94
CA VAL A 137 -10.15 7.89 18.85
C VAL A 137 -9.71 8.65 20.09
N ASN A 138 -10.59 9.43 20.70
CA ASN A 138 -10.31 10.00 22.03
C ASN A 138 -10.64 8.99 23.15
N ALA A 139 -10.25 9.28 24.39
CA ALA A 139 -10.45 8.37 25.51
C ALA A 139 -11.93 8.04 25.78
N LEU A 140 -12.83 8.99 25.58
CA LEU A 140 -14.26 8.76 25.78
C LEU A 140 -14.82 7.77 24.74
N GLU A 141 -14.50 7.98 23.46
CA GLU A 141 -14.86 7.06 22.36
C GLU A 141 -14.25 5.68 22.58
N ALA A 142 -12.96 5.63 22.94
CA ALA A 142 -12.27 4.40 23.28
C ALA A 142 -12.98 3.64 24.40
N SER A 143 -13.45 4.33 25.45
CA SER A 143 -14.19 3.72 26.55
C SER A 143 -15.53 3.11 26.11
N VAL A 144 -16.19 3.69 25.10
CA VAL A 144 -17.42 3.14 24.51
C VAL A 144 -17.11 1.89 23.70
N ILE A 145 -16.09 1.95 22.83
CA ILE A 145 -15.64 0.80 22.03
C ILE A 145 -15.24 -0.38 22.91
N MET A 146 -14.51 -0.11 24.01
CA MET A 146 -14.10 -1.15 24.96
C MET A 146 -15.28 -1.77 25.72
N LYS A 147 -16.37 -1.03 25.94
CA LYS A 147 -17.60 -1.57 26.54
C LYS A 147 -18.37 -2.46 25.57
N GLU A 148 -18.41 -2.10 24.28
CA GLU A 148 -19.07 -2.88 23.24
C GLU A 148 -18.27 -4.12 22.83
N ASN A 149 -16.94 -4.05 22.91
CA ASN A 149 -16.04 -5.15 22.62
C ASN A 149 -15.12 -5.44 23.82
N PRO A 150 -15.58 -6.21 24.82
CA PRO A 150 -14.82 -6.48 26.04
C PRO A 150 -13.56 -7.32 25.82
N ASN A 151 -13.39 -7.92 24.64
CA ASN A 151 -12.21 -8.73 24.28
C ASN A 151 -11.15 -7.93 23.50
N ILE A 152 -11.36 -6.62 23.27
CA ILE A 152 -10.36 -5.79 22.59
C ILE A 152 -9.08 -5.70 23.42
N SER A 153 -7.93 -5.95 22.79
CA SER A 153 -6.64 -5.86 23.49
C SER A 153 -6.20 -4.40 23.62
N LEU A 154 -6.06 -3.92 24.85
CA LEU A 154 -5.52 -2.60 25.15
C LEU A 154 -4.02 -2.69 25.42
N LEU A 155 -3.22 -2.13 24.53
CA LEU A 155 -1.76 -2.24 24.48
C LEU A 155 -1.14 -0.92 24.91
N ASP A 156 -0.41 -0.95 26.02
CA ASP A 156 0.25 0.19 26.61
C ASP A 156 1.71 0.26 26.16
N VAL A 157 2.07 1.34 25.45
CA VAL A 157 3.42 1.54 24.92
C VAL A 157 4.29 2.42 25.83
N ARG A 158 3.80 2.73 27.04
CA ARG A 158 4.57 3.46 28.04
C ARG A 158 5.59 2.55 28.72
N SER A 159 6.57 3.17 29.38
CA SER A 159 7.52 2.44 30.20
C SER A 159 6.85 1.78 31.42
N PRO A 160 7.43 0.69 31.96
CA PRO A 160 6.92 0.08 33.20
C PRO A 160 6.76 1.07 34.35
N GLN A 161 7.71 2.00 34.52
CA GLN A 161 7.69 3.02 35.58
C GLN A 161 6.51 4.00 35.43
N GLU A 162 6.18 4.39 34.20
CA GLU A 162 5.00 5.21 33.92
C GLU A 162 3.70 4.49 34.27
N ARG A 163 3.66 3.16 34.06
CA ARG A 163 2.50 2.31 34.36
C ARG A 163 2.32 2.08 35.86
N GLU A 164 3.40 2.08 36.65
CA GLU A 164 3.31 2.02 38.12
C GLU A 164 2.57 3.23 38.71
N THR A 165 2.72 4.41 38.10
CA THR A 165 2.03 5.64 38.53
C THR A 165 0.55 5.63 38.14
N ALA A 166 0.24 5.18 36.93
CA ALA A 166 -1.12 5.13 36.42
C ALA A 166 -1.27 4.00 35.41
N CYS A 167 -2.20 3.07 35.65
CA CYS A 167 -2.46 1.92 34.80
C CYS A 167 -3.97 1.77 34.58
N LEU A 168 -4.37 1.30 33.40
CA LEU A 168 -5.74 0.90 33.12
C LEU A 168 -5.87 -0.58 33.44
N GLU A 169 -6.96 -1.00 34.09
CA GLU A 169 -7.14 -2.36 34.63
C GLU A 169 -6.93 -3.47 33.56
N ASN A 170 -7.32 -3.19 32.31
CA ASN A 170 -7.21 -4.15 31.20
C ASN A 170 -6.05 -3.85 30.24
N SER A 171 -5.10 -2.97 30.59
CA SER A 171 -3.96 -2.69 29.70
C SER A 171 -2.80 -3.67 29.89
N VAL A 172 -2.25 -4.14 28.78
CA VAL A 172 -1.07 -5.01 28.71
C VAL A 172 0.12 -4.20 28.19
N LEU A 173 1.30 -4.39 28.77
CA LEU A 173 2.52 -3.75 28.27
C LEU A 173 2.85 -4.29 26.88
N LEU A 174 3.08 -3.40 25.92
CA LEU A 174 3.60 -3.80 24.62
C LEU A 174 5.12 -3.92 24.69
N ASP A 175 5.60 -5.10 25.04
CA ASP A 175 7.02 -5.45 24.96
C ASP A 175 7.37 -6.15 23.64
N GLN A 176 8.65 -6.44 23.45
CA GLN A 176 9.14 -7.07 22.22
C GLN A 176 8.58 -8.48 22.02
N GLU A 177 8.44 -9.26 23.10
CA GLU A 177 7.93 -10.64 23.03
C GLU A 177 6.47 -10.66 22.55
N LEU A 178 5.64 -9.75 23.09
CA LEU A 178 4.26 -9.60 22.65
C LEU A 178 4.16 -9.10 21.22
N VAL A 179 5.02 -8.15 20.80
CA VAL A 179 5.04 -7.71 19.39
C VAL A 179 5.33 -8.87 18.45
N GLU A 180 6.34 -9.70 18.75
CA GLU A 180 6.69 -10.87 17.94
C GLU A 180 5.54 -11.88 17.91
N GLU A 181 4.90 -12.15 19.05
CA GLU A 181 3.74 -13.03 19.13
C GLU A 181 2.56 -12.52 18.29
N MET A 182 2.24 -11.23 18.41
CA MET A 182 1.15 -10.61 17.66
C MET A 182 1.38 -10.75 16.16
N LEU A 183 2.59 -10.49 15.68
CA LEU A 183 2.90 -10.54 14.25
C LEU A 183 2.83 -11.96 13.68
N ASP A 184 3.23 -12.97 14.45
CA ASP A 184 3.28 -14.37 14.04
C ASP A 184 1.94 -15.10 14.19
N LYS A 185 1.21 -14.84 15.29
CA LYS A 185 0.08 -15.69 15.71
C LYS A 185 -1.29 -15.02 15.63
N TRP A 186 -1.38 -13.69 15.71
CA TRP A 186 -2.68 -13.02 15.79
C TRP A 186 -3.33 -12.88 14.42
N ASP A 187 -4.65 -13.02 14.39
CA ASP A 187 -5.46 -12.77 13.19
C ASP A 187 -5.43 -11.27 12.84
N LYS A 188 -5.32 -10.94 11.55
CA LYS A 188 -5.26 -9.55 11.06
C LYS A 188 -6.56 -8.77 11.29
N ASP A 189 -7.67 -9.46 11.52
CA ASP A 189 -8.96 -8.86 11.91
C ASP A 189 -9.15 -8.74 13.44
N THR A 190 -8.14 -9.12 14.24
CA THR A 190 -8.13 -8.94 15.69
C THR A 190 -8.12 -7.44 16.02
N ALA A 191 -9.10 -7.00 16.81
CA ALA A 191 -9.18 -5.62 17.26
C ALA A 191 -8.18 -5.33 18.38
N MET A 192 -7.45 -4.24 18.26
CA MET A 192 -6.46 -3.80 19.24
C MET A 192 -6.43 -2.28 19.36
N MET A 193 -6.13 -1.80 20.55
CA MET A 193 -6.11 -0.38 20.87
C MET A 193 -4.78 -0.03 21.55
N PHE A 194 -4.14 1.05 21.13
CA PHE A 194 -2.86 1.48 21.68
C PHE A 194 -3.05 2.72 22.55
N ILE A 195 -2.41 2.72 23.72
CA ILE A 195 -2.40 3.85 24.64
C ILE A 195 -0.99 4.24 25.02
N CYS A 196 -0.73 5.54 25.07
CA CYS A 196 0.46 6.09 25.70
C CYS A 196 0.10 7.25 26.63
N HIS A 197 1.05 8.14 26.91
CA HIS A 197 0.78 9.28 27.77
C HIS A 197 -0.20 10.30 27.13
N THR A 198 0.06 10.70 25.88
CA THR A 198 -0.66 11.76 25.14
C THR A 198 -0.95 11.41 23.68
N GLY A 199 -1.02 10.13 23.34
CA GLY A 199 -1.33 9.64 21.99
C GLY A 199 -0.19 9.58 20.97
N GLN A 200 0.98 10.19 21.21
CA GLN A 200 2.06 10.24 20.20
C GLN A 200 2.79 8.91 19.98
N ARG A 201 3.22 8.24 21.05
CA ARG A 201 3.93 6.95 20.96
C ARG A 201 2.98 5.83 20.51
N SER A 202 1.75 5.85 21.02
CA SER A 202 0.73 4.88 20.66
C SER A 202 0.32 4.99 19.20
N ARG A 203 0.27 6.20 18.63
CA ARG A 203 0.05 6.39 17.20
C ARG A 203 1.11 5.69 16.35
N GLN A 204 2.38 5.83 16.71
CA GLN A 204 3.46 5.18 15.98
C GLN A 204 3.35 3.64 16.05
N ALA A 205 3.04 3.09 17.22
CA ALA A 205 2.81 1.66 17.37
C ALA A 205 1.57 1.20 16.57
N ALA A 206 0.46 1.92 16.67
CA ALA A 206 -0.76 1.64 15.94
C ALA A 206 -0.53 1.63 14.41
N GLN A 207 0.18 2.64 13.90
CA GLN A 207 0.58 2.71 12.48
C GLN A 207 1.49 1.55 12.08
N TYR A 208 2.41 1.14 12.96
CA TYR A 208 3.25 -0.02 12.71
C TYR A 208 2.41 -1.28 12.51
N PHE A 209 1.48 -1.59 13.42
CA PHE A 209 0.62 -2.77 13.30
C PHE A 209 -0.33 -2.68 12.10
N ALA A 210 -0.90 -1.50 11.84
CA ALA A 210 -1.73 -1.30 10.66
C ALA A 210 -0.93 -1.63 9.38
N ALA A 211 0.30 -1.11 9.25
CA ALA A 211 1.19 -1.44 8.13
C ALA A 211 1.55 -2.94 8.00
N GLN A 212 1.44 -3.73 9.08
CA GLN A 212 1.59 -5.20 9.05
C GLN A 212 0.29 -5.95 8.68
N GLY A 213 -0.71 -5.23 8.18
CA GLY A 213 -1.96 -5.74 7.64
C GLY A 213 -3.10 -5.86 8.65
N PHE A 214 -2.91 -5.43 9.90
CA PHE A 214 -3.99 -5.42 10.88
C PHE A 214 -5.04 -4.37 10.52
N GLN A 215 -6.31 -4.76 10.48
CA GLN A 215 -7.40 -3.93 9.95
C GLN A 215 -8.12 -3.11 11.04
N LYS A 216 -8.13 -3.63 12.28
CA LYS A 216 -8.87 -3.04 13.42
C LYS A 216 -7.92 -2.50 14.48
N VAL A 217 -7.18 -1.46 14.10
CA VAL A 217 -6.16 -0.86 14.94
C VAL A 217 -6.59 0.54 15.36
N TYR A 218 -6.64 0.79 16.67
CA TYR A 218 -7.08 2.05 17.24
C TYR A 218 -5.95 2.74 18.01
N ASN A 219 -5.80 4.05 17.87
CA ASN A 219 -4.94 4.87 18.74
C ASN A 219 -5.80 5.73 19.65
N ILE A 220 -5.53 5.70 20.97
CA ILE A 220 -6.11 6.66 21.91
C ILE A 220 -5.30 7.96 21.83
N SER A 221 -5.82 8.90 21.04
CA SER A 221 -5.18 10.14 20.60
C SER A 221 -4.82 11.13 21.71
N ASP A 222 -5.53 11.09 22.83
CA ASP A 222 -5.31 11.89 24.04
C ASP A 222 -4.64 11.11 25.18
N GLY A 223 -4.36 9.82 24.96
CA GLY A 223 -3.64 8.93 25.86
C GLY A 223 -4.29 8.77 27.24
N ILE A 224 -3.50 8.31 28.21
CA ILE A 224 -3.97 8.14 29.59
C ILE A 224 -4.29 9.48 30.27
N HIS A 225 -3.67 10.58 29.84
CA HIS A 225 -4.01 11.91 30.33
C HIS A 225 -5.46 12.28 29.98
N GLY A 226 -5.87 12.03 28.73
CA GLY A 226 -7.26 12.18 28.29
C GLY A 226 -8.20 11.24 29.04
N TRP A 227 -7.75 10.01 29.30
CA TRP A 227 -8.52 9.02 30.05
C TRP A 227 -8.82 9.46 31.49
N SER A 228 -7.80 9.93 32.22
CA SER A 228 -7.97 10.49 33.57
C SER A 228 -8.92 11.67 33.60
N SER A 229 -8.91 12.50 32.55
CA SER A 229 -9.73 13.72 32.50
C SER A 229 -11.19 13.44 32.12
N SER A 230 -11.42 12.51 31.19
CA SER A 230 -12.70 12.35 30.49
C SER A 230 -13.45 11.06 30.81
N VAL A 231 -12.78 10.05 31.38
CA VAL A 231 -13.36 8.70 31.59
C VAL A 231 -13.32 8.32 33.06
N ASP A 232 -12.15 8.39 33.70
CA ASP A 232 -11.97 7.96 35.09
C ASP A 232 -10.95 8.85 35.82
N SER A 233 -11.48 9.81 36.58
CA SER A 233 -10.70 10.78 37.35
C SER A 233 -10.01 10.22 38.58
N SER A 234 -10.20 8.93 38.91
CA SER A 234 -9.45 8.28 39.97
C SER A 234 -8.03 7.88 39.54
N ILE A 235 -7.77 7.82 38.22
CA ILE A 235 -6.46 7.49 37.68
C ILE A 235 -5.53 8.70 37.77
N PRO A 236 -4.35 8.59 38.44
CA PRO A 236 -3.43 9.71 38.60
C PRO A 236 -2.93 10.28 37.28
N THR A 237 -2.83 11.61 37.21
CA THR A 237 -2.13 12.33 36.13
C THR A 237 -0.70 12.63 36.54
N TYR A 238 0.21 12.65 35.57
CA TYR A 238 1.62 13.01 35.78
C TYR A 238 2.19 13.72 34.54
#